data_AF-A0A0N0D458-F1
#
_entry.id   AF-A0A0N0D458-F1
#
_cell.length_a   1.000
_cell.length_b   1.000
_cell.length_c   1.000
_cell.angle_alpha   90.00
_cell.angle_beta   90.00
_cell.angle_gamma   90.00
#
_symmetry.space_group_name_H-M   'P 1'
#
loop_
_entity.id
_entity.type
_entity.pdbx_description
1 polymer ?
#
loop_
_entity_poly.entity_id
_entity_poly.type
_entity_poly.pdbx_seq_one_letter_code
_entity_poly.pdbx_strand_id
1 'polypeptide(L)'
;MKSVCKNFNADFLLIDDKKARQKAELLGIKCIGTLGLLYYAKQKQLIPELRPIFIKLIENKRYFSKKYVNIFLKKSDELTI
;
A
#
# COMPACT_ATOMS: atom_id res chain seq x y z
N MET A 1 -19.41 -0.87 -10.76
CA MET A 1 -17.98 -1.07 -10.45
C MET A 1 -17.68 -2.54 -10.10
N LYS A 2 -17.96 -3.48 -11.03
CA LYS A 2 -17.76 -4.94 -10.84
C LYS A 2 -16.83 -5.57 -11.89
N SER A 3 -16.21 -4.80 -12.79
CA SER A 3 -15.69 -5.37 -14.05
C SER A 3 -14.18 -5.36 -14.26
N VAL A 4 -13.37 -4.65 -13.46
CA VAL A 4 -11.94 -4.45 -13.84
C VAL A 4 -11.01 -5.53 -13.27
N CYS A 5 -11.31 -6.12 -12.11
CA CYS A 5 -10.32 -6.96 -11.41
C CYS A 5 -10.29 -8.43 -11.87
N LYS A 6 -11.34 -8.93 -12.52
CA LYS A 6 -11.46 -10.37 -12.82
C LYS A 6 -10.69 -10.80 -14.08
N ASN A 7 -10.30 -9.85 -14.95
CA ASN A 7 -9.73 -10.16 -16.27
C ASN A 7 -8.20 -10.05 -16.36
N PHE A 8 -7.51 -9.63 -15.28
CA PHE A 8 -6.08 -9.27 -15.35
C PHE A 8 -5.11 -10.18 -14.57
N ASN A 9 -5.58 -11.29 -14.00
CA ASN A 9 -4.72 -12.25 -13.28
C ASN A 9 -3.76 -11.59 -12.27
N ALA A 10 -4.19 -10.51 -11.63
CA ALA A 10 -3.37 -9.72 -10.72
C ALA A 10 -3.45 -10.28 -9.28
N ASP A 11 -2.30 -10.35 -8.61
CA ASP A 11 -2.21 -10.87 -7.23
C ASP A 11 -2.89 -9.96 -6.20
N PHE A 12 -2.98 -8.65 -6.48
CA PHE A 12 -3.53 -7.65 -5.59
C PHE A 12 -4.38 -6.62 -6.32
N LEU A 13 -5.47 -6.22 -5.67
CA LEU A 13 -6.27 -5.07 -6.08
C LEU A 13 -5.78 -3.80 -5.37
N LEU A 14 -5.24 -2.84 -6.12
CA LEU A 14 -4.95 -1.50 -5.61
C LEU A 14 -6.25 -0.71 -5.52
N ILE A 15 -6.68 -0.35 -4.31
CA ILE A 15 -7.93 0.39 -4.09
C ILE A 15 -7.77 1.42 -2.98
N ASP A 16 -8.03 2.68 -3.30
CA ASP A 16 -7.87 3.82 -2.37
C ASP A 16 -9.17 4.16 -1.61
N ASP A 17 -10.34 3.68 -2.07
CA ASP A 17 -11.62 3.91 -1.38
C ASP A 17 -11.86 2.87 -0.28
N LYS A 18 -12.13 3.35 0.95
CA LYS A 18 -12.32 2.49 2.13
C LYS A 18 -13.57 1.61 2.03
N LYS A 19 -14.68 2.11 1.48
CA LYS A 19 -15.93 1.34 1.34
C LYS A 19 -15.78 0.27 0.25
N ALA A 20 -15.13 0.63 -0.84
CA ALA A 20 -14.83 -0.26 -1.94
C ALA A 20 -13.81 -1.34 -1.52
N ARG A 21 -12.82 -0.97 -0.69
CA ARG A 21 -11.90 -1.92 -0.06
C ARG A 21 -12.64 -2.94 0.80
N GLN A 22 -13.50 -2.49 1.71
CA GLN A 22 -14.29 -3.40 2.54
C GLN A 22 -15.14 -4.35 1.69
N LYS A 23 -15.76 -3.82 0.64
CA LYS A 23 -16.56 -4.64 -0.29
C LYS A 23 -15.71 -5.65 -1.06
N ALA A 24 -14.49 -5.29 -1.47
CA ALA A 24 -13.58 -6.18 -2.15
C ALA A 24 -13.00 -7.26 -1.21
N GLU A 25 -12.64 -6.90 0.02
CA GLU A 25 -12.21 -7.84 1.06
C GLU A 25 -13.33 -8.84 1.41
N LEU A 26 -14.59 -8.38 1.50
CA LEU A 26 -15.76 -9.26 1.67
C LEU A 26 -15.96 -10.25 0.51
N LEU A 27 -15.48 -9.90 -0.68
CA LEU A 27 -15.52 -10.75 -1.87
C LEU A 27 -14.27 -11.66 -1.98
N GLY A 28 -13.42 -11.71 -0.95
CA GLY A 28 -12.19 -12.51 -0.95
C GLY A 28 -11.06 -11.93 -1.80
N ILE A 29 -11.18 -10.69 -2.27
CA ILE A 29 -10.17 -10.03 -3.10
C ILE A 29 -9.09 -9.43 -2.19
N LYS A 30 -7.84 -9.87 -2.35
CA LYS A 30 -6.69 -9.30 -1.62
C LYS A 30 -6.47 -7.86 -2.07
N CYS A 31 -6.76 -6.91 -1.17
CA CYS A 31 -6.56 -5.49 -1.42
C CYS A 31 -5.21 -5.02 -0.88
N ILE A 32 -4.48 -4.26 -1.69
CA ILE A 32 -3.25 -3.58 -1.28
C ILE A 32 -3.45 -2.06 -1.41
N GLY A 33 -2.91 -1.29 -0.48
CA GLY A 33 -2.86 0.17 -0.58
C GLY A 33 -1.47 0.63 -0.99
N THR A 34 -1.30 1.91 -1.31
CA THR A 34 0.00 2.48 -1.72
C THR A 34 1.15 2.12 -0.77
N LEU A 35 0.95 2.23 0.55
CA LEU A 35 1.98 1.87 1.54
C LEU A 35 2.33 0.38 1.51
N GLY A 36 1.33 -0.49 1.36
CA GLY A 36 1.53 -1.94 1.25
C GLY A 36 2.23 -2.33 -0.03
N LEU A 37 1.94 -1.64 -1.14
CA LEU A 37 2.57 -1.85 -2.43
C LEU A 37 4.07 -1.50 -2.38
N LEU A 38 4.40 -0.36 -1.78
CA LEU A 38 5.78 0.05 -1.59
C LEU A 38 6.52 -0.90 -0.64
N TYR A 39 5.88 -1.33 0.44
CA TYR A 39 6.43 -2.36 1.31
C TYR A 39 6.70 -3.67 0.55
N TYR A 40 5.77 -4.11 -0.30
CA TYR A 40 5.96 -5.31 -1.12
C TYR A 40 7.13 -5.14 -2.11
N ALA A 41 7.28 -3.96 -2.73
CA ALA A 41 8.40 -3.66 -3.61
C ALA A 41 9.75 -3.73 -2.86
N LYS A 42 9.81 -3.24 -1.61
CA LYS A 42 10.98 -3.38 -0.71
C LYS A 42 11.29 -4.86 -0.44
N GLN A 43 10.27 -5.66 -0.10
CA GLN A 43 10.45 -7.10 0.13
C GLN A 43 10.95 -7.85 -1.11
N LYS A 44 10.60 -7.37 -2.30
CA LYS A 44 11.10 -7.87 -3.59
C LYS A 44 12.44 -7.27 -4.01
N GLN A 45 13.08 -6.46 -3.16
CA GLN A 45 14.35 -5.77 -3.42
C GLN A 45 14.31 -4.85 -4.66
N LEU A 46 13.10 -4.45 -5.10
CA LEU A 46 12.91 -3.53 -6.24
C LEU A 46 13.18 -2.08 -5.84
N ILE A 47 13.05 -1.76 -4.55
CA ILE A 47 13.44 -0.48 -3.97
C ILE A 47 14.39 -0.71 -2.80
N PRO A 48 15.43 0.12 -2.64
CA PRO A 48 16.41 -0.05 -1.59
C PRO A 48 15.87 0.36 -0.21
N GLU A 49 15.03 1.40 -0.14
CA GLU A 49 14.56 2.01 1.12
C GLU A 49 13.12 2.52 1.00
N LEU A 50 12.36 2.39 2.09
CA LEU A 50 10.94 2.73 2.14
C LEU A 50 10.70 4.15 2.70
N ARG A 51 11.49 4.54 3.71
CA ARG A 51 11.46 5.83 4.40
C ARG A 51 11.64 7.03 3.48
N PRO A 52 12.66 7.12 2.61
CA PRO A 52 12.81 8.28 1.73
C PRO A 52 11.62 8.44 0.79
N ILE A 53 11.01 7.33 0.35
CA ILE A 53 9.81 7.36 -0.49
C ILE A 53 8.61 7.88 0.31
N PHE A 54 8.43 7.40 1.54
CA PHE A 54 7.35 7.88 2.41
C PHE A 54 7.47 9.35 2.76
N ILE A 55 8.68 9.83 3.07
CA ILE A 55 8.96 11.26 3.29
C ILE A 55 8.58 12.07 2.04
N LYS A 56 9.06 11.66 0.87
CA LYS A 56 8.76 12.34 -0.40
C LYS A 56 7.25 12.40 -0.67
N LEU A 57 6.51 11.32 -0.39
CA LEU A 57 5.06 11.33 -0.56
C LEU A 57 4.37 12.31 0.39
N ILE A 58 4.79 12.37 1.66
CA ILE A 58 4.25 13.32 2.65
C ILE A 58 4.55 14.76 2.24
N GLU A 59 5.77 15.05 1.79
CA GLU A 59 6.16 16.37 1.24
C GLU A 59 5.30 16.77 0.03
N ASN A 60 4.95 15.80 -0.81
CA ASN A 60 4.05 15.99 -1.96
C ASN A 60 2.55 16.00 -1.56
N LYS A 61 2.24 16.30 -0.29
CA LYS A 61 0.88 16.44 0.25
C LYS A 61 0.01 15.18 0.12
N ARG A 62 0.60 13.98 0.02
CA ARG A 62 -0.15 12.72 0.19
C ARG A 62 -0.39 12.48 1.67
N TYR A 63 -1.66 12.42 2.05
CA TYR A 63 -2.06 12.18 3.43
C TYR A 63 -2.15 10.69 3.72
N PHE A 64 -1.16 10.19 4.47
CA PHE A 64 -1.22 8.90 5.13
C PHE A 64 -1.30 9.10 6.62
N SER A 65 -2.03 8.24 7.32
CA SER A 65 -2.00 8.25 8.78
C SER A 65 -0.62 7.81 9.24
N LYS A 66 0.05 8.65 10.06
CA LYS A 66 1.39 8.38 10.63
C LYS A 66 1.48 7.01 11.28
N LYS A 67 0.40 6.56 11.93
CA LYS A 67 0.29 5.22 12.52
C LYS A 67 0.61 4.12 11.49
N TYR A 68 0.00 4.18 10.31
CA TYR A 68 0.19 3.15 9.28
C TYR A 68 1.56 3.25 8.63
N VAL A 69 2.03 4.47 8.35
CA VAL A 69 3.40 4.71 7.82
C VAL A 69 4.44 4.07 8.74
N ASN A 70 4.35 4.33 10.04
CA ASN A 70 5.29 3.80 11.03
C ASN A 70 5.20 2.29 11.23
N ILE A 71 4.02 1.68 11.02
CA ILE A 71 3.89 0.21 11.01
C ILE A 71 4.74 -0.38 9.88
N PHE A 72 4.69 0.18 8.67
CA PHE A 72 5.45 -0.34 7.53
C PHE A 72 6.95 -0.07 7.64
N LEU A 73 7.35 1.07 8.21
CA LEU A 73 8.76 1.38 8.48
C LEU A 73 9.36 0.41 9.51
N LYS A 74 8.67 0.18 10.63
CA LYS A 74 9.11 -0.82 11.63
C LYS A 74 9.22 -2.22 11.04
N LYS A 75 8.28 -2.62 10.17
CA LYS A 75 8.32 -3.92 9.48
C LYS A 75 9.46 -4.06 8.46
N SER A 76 10.10 -2.95 8.09
CA SER A 76 11.21 -2.90 7.13
C SER A 76 12.53 -2.60 7.84
N ASP A 77 12.55 -2.61 9.18
CA ASP A 77 13.68 -2.22 10.02
C ASP A 77 14.19 -0.78 9.74
N GLU A 78 13.26 0.12 9.40
CA GLU A 78 13.55 1.53 9.11
C GLU A 78 13.01 2.47 10.21
N LEU A 79 13.68 3.63 10.37
CA LEU A 79 13.33 4.65 11.35
C LEU A 79 11.95 5.29 11.09
N THR A 80 11.15 5.42 12.15
CA THR A 80 9.82 6.04 12.11
C THR A 80 9.86 7.56 11.87
N ILE A 81 8.71 8.15 11.48
CA ILE A 81 8.47 9.58 11.19
C ILE A 81 7.19 10.12 11.83
#